data_AF-A0A2D7IV16-F1
#
_entry.id   AF-A0A2D7IV16-F1
#
_cell.length_a   1.000
_cell.length_b   1.000
_cell.length_c   1.000
_cell.angle_alpha   90.00
_cell.angle_beta   90.00
_cell.angle_gamma   90.00
#
_symmetry.space_group_name_H-M   'P 1'
#
loop_
_entity.id
_entity.type
_entity.pdbx_description
1 polymer ?
#
loop_
_entity_poly.entity_id
_entity_poly.type
_entity_poly.pdbx_seq_one_letter_code
_entity_poly.pdbx_strand_id
1 'polypeptide(L)'
;MAALKDLFKNPTAAELQLTERFAGLPENPQRTRNFEAFAKTGLPHRRVEAWKYSDLRNALKELPAELSADAPASAFSGLGGVSEIHLTDGQVKLPKGLKLVSDENVSALGGAEDIPVAALSAALASNRQALLIDVTESPDAPLHIVFDAKTASAFERISFRIREGVSLDVFETHTRAGGFSNVVIEYSLEKGAALSRHMYQAANVDAVQLICAIVHLEAEAKLEQSCLGFGAKLCRNETRVFHRGEGASANMNAAYLVGDGFHNDLTSLVRHSKGGCDTEQLVKGAIMDGGRAVFQGKFYVAKNAQKTAAEMSHNALILENGGEVNAKPELEIYADDVECAHGNTVGALDDDALFYIRQRGVPAKEARALLTEAFIAEALEAVPNAQREIMKDEARSWLTARL
;
A
#
# COMPACT_ATOMS: atom_id res chain seq x y z
N MET A 1 -21.16 25.06 8.16
CA MET A 1 -19.82 25.46 7.68
C MET A 1 -18.92 26.06 8.76
N ALA A 2 -19.35 27.05 9.56
CA ALA A 2 -18.49 27.69 10.58
C ALA A 2 -17.89 26.69 11.59
N ALA A 3 -18.71 25.78 12.15
CA ALA A 3 -18.28 24.80 13.15
C ALA A 3 -17.25 23.75 12.64
N LEU A 4 -17.18 23.51 11.32
CA LEU A 4 -16.25 22.53 10.74
C LEU A 4 -14.88 23.14 10.44
N LYS A 5 -14.81 24.45 10.12
CA LYS A 5 -13.53 25.15 9.87
C LYS A 5 -12.72 25.35 11.15
N ASP A 6 -13.39 25.41 12.30
CA ASP A 6 -12.76 25.52 13.62
C ASP A 6 -12.13 24.20 14.11
N LEU A 7 -12.30 23.09 13.39
CA LEU A 7 -11.75 21.79 13.77
C LEU A 7 -10.22 21.71 13.64
N PHE A 8 -9.61 22.52 12.77
CA PHE A 8 -8.17 22.51 12.54
C PHE A 8 -7.49 23.71 13.19
N LYS A 9 -6.36 23.46 13.86
CA LYS A 9 -5.49 24.53 14.35
C LYS A 9 -4.61 25.04 13.21
N ASN A 10 -4.95 26.22 12.66
CA ASN A 10 -4.29 26.85 11.50
C ASN A 10 -4.37 26.00 10.22
N PRO A 11 -5.55 25.88 9.58
CA PRO A 11 -5.72 25.03 8.40
C PRO A 11 -4.96 25.56 7.17
N THR A 12 -4.49 24.62 6.35
CA THR A 12 -3.99 24.88 4.99
C THR A 12 -5.14 25.06 4.00
N ALA A 13 -4.84 25.54 2.78
CA ALA A 13 -5.85 25.62 1.71
C ALA A 13 -6.43 24.24 1.38
N ALA A 14 -5.61 23.20 1.31
CA ALA A 14 -6.06 21.83 1.13
C ALA A 14 -7.05 21.38 2.23
N GLU A 15 -6.73 21.61 3.50
CA GLU A 15 -7.62 21.25 4.63
C GLU A 15 -8.96 22.01 4.58
N LEU A 16 -8.95 23.28 4.17
CA LEU A 16 -10.18 24.05 3.94
C LEU A 16 -11.00 23.47 2.78
N GLN A 17 -10.37 23.14 1.65
CA GLN A 17 -11.04 22.54 0.50
C GLN A 17 -11.60 21.14 0.80
N LEU A 18 -10.88 20.34 1.61
CA LEU A 18 -11.39 19.05 2.11
C LEU A 18 -12.62 19.23 2.99
N THR A 19 -12.63 20.28 3.83
CA THR A 19 -13.77 20.64 4.67
C THR A 19 -14.98 21.08 3.85
N GLU A 20 -14.75 21.87 2.80
CA GLU A 20 -15.80 22.29 1.87
C GLU A 20 -16.36 21.11 1.07
N ARG A 21 -15.51 20.20 0.62
CA ARG A 21 -15.93 18.95 -0.02
C ARG A 21 -16.77 18.10 0.91
N PHE A 22 -16.35 17.92 2.17
CA PHE A 22 -17.13 17.19 3.17
C PHE A 22 -18.51 17.81 3.41
N ALA A 23 -18.58 19.14 3.52
CA ALA A 23 -19.84 19.86 3.72
C ALA A 23 -20.82 19.74 2.54
N GLY A 24 -20.34 19.39 1.34
CA GLY A 24 -21.16 19.13 0.15
C GLY A 24 -21.70 17.70 0.04
N LEU A 25 -21.31 16.79 0.95
CA LEU A 25 -21.77 15.40 0.94
C LEU A 25 -23.06 15.22 1.76
N PRO A 26 -23.88 14.18 1.46
CA PRO A 26 -25.06 13.86 2.25
C PRO A 26 -24.71 13.59 3.71
N GLU A 27 -25.58 14.05 4.63
CA GLU A 27 -25.42 13.80 6.06
C GLU A 27 -25.41 12.29 6.36
N ASN A 28 -24.39 11.85 7.10
CA ASN A 28 -24.26 10.47 7.56
C ASN A 28 -23.43 10.48 8.86
N PRO A 29 -23.96 9.99 10.00
CA PRO A 29 -23.29 10.09 11.30
C PRO A 29 -21.89 9.49 11.31
N GLN A 30 -21.69 8.39 10.60
CA GLN A 30 -20.41 7.71 10.52
C GLN A 30 -19.40 8.47 9.65
N ARG A 31 -19.87 9.09 8.57
CA ARG A 31 -19.04 9.99 7.75
C ARG A 31 -18.54 11.16 8.59
N THR A 32 -19.42 11.76 9.40
CA THR A 32 -19.07 12.83 10.35
C THR A 32 -18.02 12.37 11.34
N ARG A 33 -18.21 11.20 11.97
CA ARG A 33 -17.26 10.62 12.92
C ARG A 33 -15.87 10.40 12.31
N ASN A 34 -15.81 9.88 11.08
CA ASN A 34 -14.55 9.72 10.35
C ASN A 34 -13.88 11.07 10.05
N PHE A 35 -14.65 12.08 9.64
CA PHE A 35 -14.09 13.42 9.37
C PHE A 35 -13.57 14.09 10.64
N GLU A 36 -14.30 13.98 11.76
CA GLU A 36 -13.85 14.45 13.07
C GLU A 36 -12.58 13.74 13.53
N ALA A 37 -12.46 12.43 13.30
CA ALA A 37 -11.25 11.68 13.60
C ALA A 37 -10.05 12.18 12.80
N PHE A 38 -10.20 12.43 11.50
CA PHE A 38 -9.18 13.10 10.68
C PHE A 38 -8.84 14.49 11.21
N ALA A 39 -9.87 15.29 11.57
CA ALA A 39 -9.68 16.68 11.94
C ALA A 39 -8.90 16.89 13.25
N LYS A 40 -8.89 15.89 14.15
CA LYS A 40 -8.04 15.90 15.36
C LYS A 40 -6.56 16.11 15.06
N THR A 41 -6.08 15.61 13.93
CA THR A 41 -4.65 15.69 13.55
C THR A 41 -4.41 16.50 12.28
N GLY A 42 -5.41 16.60 11.39
CA GLY A 42 -5.25 17.20 10.07
C GLY A 42 -4.37 16.39 9.13
N LEU A 43 -3.92 17.03 8.05
CA LEU A 43 -2.98 16.41 7.13
C LEU A 43 -1.65 16.15 7.88
N PRO A 44 -1.17 14.90 7.92
CA PRO A 44 0.08 14.59 8.58
C PRO A 44 1.27 15.33 7.97
N HIS A 45 2.27 15.61 8.80
CA HIS A 45 3.43 16.42 8.45
C HIS A 45 4.67 15.94 9.19
N ARG A 46 5.86 16.44 8.82
CA ARG A 46 7.16 15.94 9.30
C ARG A 46 7.42 15.97 10.82
N ARG A 47 6.57 16.62 11.62
CA ARG A 47 6.71 16.59 13.10
C ARG A 47 5.91 15.45 13.74
N VAL A 48 4.99 14.84 12.99
CA VAL A 48 4.36 13.58 13.36
C VAL A 48 5.38 12.48 13.06
N GLU A 49 5.74 11.69 14.07
CA GLU A 49 6.84 10.72 13.97
C GLU A 49 6.69 9.78 12.77
N ALA A 50 5.51 9.19 12.57
CA ALA A 50 5.21 8.26 11.47
C ALA A 50 5.31 8.91 10.06
N TRP A 51 5.33 10.24 10.00
CA TRP A 51 5.36 11.03 8.75
C TRP A 51 6.60 11.92 8.65
N LYS A 52 7.62 11.68 9.48
CA LYS A 52 8.88 12.44 9.50
C LYS A 52 9.52 12.59 8.11
N TYR A 53 9.46 11.52 7.31
CA TYR A 53 10.08 11.42 5.99
C TYR A 53 9.11 11.66 4.83
N SER A 54 7.81 11.79 5.10
CA SER A 54 6.75 11.90 4.08
C SER A 54 5.81 13.05 4.45
N ASP A 55 6.20 14.30 4.20
CA ASP A 55 5.39 15.46 4.61
C ASP A 55 4.17 15.67 3.69
N LEU A 56 3.07 14.96 3.95
CA LEU A 56 1.84 15.06 3.16
C LEU A 56 1.29 16.48 3.12
N ARG A 57 1.28 17.16 4.27
CA ARG A 57 0.79 18.55 4.39
C ARG A 57 1.57 19.51 3.49
N ASN A 58 2.87 19.31 3.31
CA ASN A 58 3.67 20.09 2.37
C ASN A 58 3.50 19.62 0.91
N ALA A 59 3.32 18.32 0.67
CA ALA A 59 3.09 17.79 -0.68
C ALA A 59 1.74 18.23 -1.26
N LEU A 60 0.72 18.39 -0.41
CA LEU A 60 -0.66 18.76 -0.71
C LEU A 60 -1.03 20.10 -0.05
N LYS A 61 -0.44 21.20 -0.53
CA LYS A 61 -0.74 22.56 0.00
C LYS A 61 -2.16 23.03 -0.33
N GLU A 62 -2.64 22.61 -1.49
CA GLU A 62 -4.00 22.80 -2.01
C GLU A 62 -4.43 21.52 -2.74
N LEU A 63 -5.73 21.30 -2.87
CA LEU A 63 -6.27 20.22 -3.68
C LEU A 63 -6.07 20.55 -5.16
N PRO A 64 -5.53 19.61 -5.96
CA PRO A 64 -5.39 19.75 -7.40
C PRO A 64 -6.74 20.01 -8.05
N ALA A 65 -6.80 21.00 -8.95
CA ALA A 65 -8.01 21.35 -9.69
C ALA A 65 -8.25 20.43 -10.90
N GLU A 66 -7.16 20.04 -11.58
CA GLU A 66 -7.18 19.24 -12.81
C GLU A 66 -6.11 18.14 -12.77
N LEU A 67 -6.24 17.15 -13.65
CA LEU A 67 -5.19 16.18 -13.92
C LEU A 67 -4.22 16.76 -14.96
N SER A 68 -2.93 16.41 -14.86
CA SER A 68 -1.86 16.99 -15.68
C SER A 68 -1.59 16.21 -16.97
N ALA A 69 -1.88 14.92 -17.00
CA ALA A 69 -1.63 14.05 -18.15
C ALA A 69 -2.47 12.77 -18.06
N ASP A 70 -2.20 11.80 -18.94
CA ASP A 70 -2.72 10.44 -18.81
C ASP A 70 -1.95 9.66 -17.73
N ALA A 71 -2.63 8.68 -17.13
CA ALA A 71 -2.02 7.80 -16.15
C ALA A 71 -1.08 6.79 -16.84
N PRO A 72 0.03 6.39 -16.20
CA PRO A 72 0.84 5.27 -16.67
C PRO A 72 -0.01 4.01 -16.86
N ALA A 73 0.34 3.20 -17.86
CA ALA A 73 -0.27 1.90 -18.03
C ALA A 73 0.07 0.98 -16.84
N SER A 74 -0.85 0.08 -16.53
CA SER A 74 -0.63 -0.96 -15.52
C SER A 74 0.06 -2.16 -16.14
N ALA A 75 1.06 -2.72 -15.46
CA ALA A 75 1.63 -4.01 -15.89
C ALA A 75 0.59 -5.15 -15.85
N PHE A 76 -0.45 -5.01 -15.03
CA PHE A 76 -1.59 -5.93 -14.99
C PHE A 76 -2.68 -5.65 -16.03
N SER A 77 -2.50 -4.69 -16.94
CA SER A 77 -3.50 -4.45 -17.98
C SER A 77 -3.58 -5.66 -18.92
N GLY A 78 -4.79 -6.19 -19.14
CA GLY A 78 -4.99 -7.32 -20.04
C GLY A 78 -4.61 -8.68 -19.44
N LEU A 79 -4.56 -8.81 -18.11
CA LEU A 79 -4.52 -10.11 -17.45
C LEU A 79 -5.70 -10.96 -17.96
N GLY A 80 -5.40 -12.08 -18.62
CA GLY A 80 -6.44 -13.01 -19.07
C GLY A 80 -7.04 -13.76 -17.89
N GLY A 81 -8.36 -14.00 -17.93
CA GLY A 81 -9.02 -14.86 -16.95
C GLY A 81 -9.16 -14.26 -15.55
N VAL A 82 -9.13 -12.93 -15.41
CA VAL A 82 -9.45 -12.22 -14.16
C VAL A 82 -10.82 -11.57 -14.23
N SER A 83 -11.40 -11.27 -13.07
CA SER A 83 -12.61 -10.44 -12.97
C SER A 83 -12.24 -9.03 -12.53
N GLU A 84 -12.46 -8.05 -13.40
CA GLU A 84 -12.08 -6.66 -13.16
C GLU A 84 -13.16 -5.87 -12.41
N ILE A 85 -12.72 -5.06 -11.45
CA ILE A 85 -13.53 -4.05 -10.76
C ILE A 85 -12.91 -2.68 -10.99
N HIS A 86 -13.71 -1.77 -11.56
CA HIS A 86 -13.41 -0.34 -11.64
C HIS A 86 -14.33 0.42 -10.68
N LEU A 87 -13.75 1.27 -9.85
CA LEU A 87 -14.50 2.08 -8.88
C LEU A 87 -15.01 3.41 -9.47
N THR A 88 -14.69 3.71 -10.72
CA THR A 88 -14.97 4.99 -11.38
C THR A 88 -16.45 5.31 -11.53
N ASP A 89 -17.31 4.30 -11.71
CA ASP A 89 -18.72 4.51 -12.07
C ASP A 89 -19.73 3.89 -11.09
N GLY A 90 -19.27 3.24 -10.01
CA GLY A 90 -20.13 2.56 -9.03
C GLY A 90 -20.88 1.34 -9.58
N GLN A 91 -20.64 0.95 -10.83
CA GLN A 91 -21.09 -0.32 -11.39
C GLN A 91 -19.97 -1.34 -11.23
N VAL A 92 -20.17 -2.28 -10.31
CA VAL A 92 -19.21 -3.32 -10.01
C VAL A 92 -19.79 -4.65 -10.44
N LYS A 93 -19.15 -5.30 -11.41
CA LYS A 93 -19.48 -6.67 -11.79
C LYS A 93 -18.63 -7.62 -10.96
N LEU A 94 -19.22 -8.25 -9.96
CA LEU A 94 -18.52 -9.19 -9.09
C LEU A 94 -18.55 -10.60 -9.68
N PRO A 95 -17.45 -11.38 -9.56
CA PRO A 95 -17.45 -12.80 -9.89
C PRO A 95 -18.35 -13.61 -8.96
N LYS A 96 -18.63 -14.85 -9.35
CA LYS A 96 -19.32 -15.82 -8.48
C LYS A 96 -18.56 -15.94 -7.16
N GLY A 97 -19.31 -15.97 -6.05
CA GLY A 97 -18.76 -16.03 -4.69
C GLY A 97 -18.62 -14.67 -4.01
N LEU A 98 -18.58 -13.56 -4.79
CA LEU A 98 -18.53 -12.20 -4.26
C LEU A 98 -19.91 -11.56 -4.34
N LYS A 99 -20.35 -10.96 -3.22
CA LYS A 99 -21.64 -10.28 -3.12
C LYS A 99 -21.45 -8.87 -2.61
N LEU A 100 -21.94 -7.88 -3.36
CA LEU A 100 -22.01 -6.52 -2.88
C LEU A 100 -23.06 -6.47 -1.79
N VAL A 101 -22.68 -6.01 -0.61
CA VAL A 101 -23.60 -5.80 0.50
C VAL A 101 -24.25 -4.44 0.26
N SER A 102 -25.52 -4.45 -0.14
CA SER A 102 -26.34 -3.24 -0.22
C SER A 102 -26.73 -2.81 1.19
N ASP A 103 -25.86 -2.05 1.86
CA ASP A 103 -26.17 -1.45 3.16
C ASP A 103 -26.08 0.08 3.03
N GLU A 104 -27.03 0.80 3.60
CA GLU A 104 -26.94 2.25 3.75
C GLU A 104 -25.79 2.64 4.71
N ASN A 105 -25.22 1.66 5.42
CA ASN A 105 -24.10 1.77 6.36
C ASN A 105 -22.77 1.20 5.84
N VAL A 106 -22.49 1.16 4.52
CA VAL A 106 -21.13 0.85 4.03
C VAL A 106 -20.07 1.77 4.69
N SER A 107 -20.46 2.95 5.17
CA SER A 107 -19.59 3.83 5.95
C SER A 107 -19.17 3.30 7.35
N ALA A 108 -19.88 2.33 7.94
CA ALA A 108 -19.74 1.82 9.33
C ALA A 108 -18.61 0.82 9.58
N LEU A 109 -17.77 0.60 8.58
CA LEU A 109 -16.64 -0.31 8.68
C LEU A 109 -15.56 0.27 9.61
N GLY A 110 -15.14 -0.52 10.59
CA GLY A 110 -14.27 -0.12 11.70
C GLY A 110 -12.81 0.12 11.30
N GLY A 111 -11.97 0.50 12.27
CA GLY A 111 -10.51 0.57 12.11
C GLY A 111 -9.94 1.78 11.34
N ALA A 112 -10.71 2.40 10.44
CA ALA A 112 -10.25 3.59 9.70
C ALA A 112 -10.10 4.84 10.59
N GLU A 113 -10.93 4.98 11.63
CA GLU A 113 -10.94 6.15 12.53
C GLU A 113 -9.61 6.38 13.28
N ASP A 114 -8.86 5.30 13.52
CA ASP A 114 -7.57 5.36 14.22
C ASP A 114 -6.41 5.76 13.29
N ILE A 115 -6.70 5.96 12.00
CA ILE A 115 -5.72 6.26 10.97
C ILE A 115 -6.17 7.52 10.24
N PRO A 116 -5.54 8.68 10.47
CA PRO A 116 -6.04 9.96 9.95
C PRO A 116 -6.34 9.97 8.45
N VAL A 117 -5.45 9.41 7.63
CA VAL A 117 -5.63 9.34 6.17
C VAL A 117 -6.69 8.33 5.77
N ALA A 118 -6.87 7.25 6.52
CA ALA A 118 -7.95 6.30 6.24
C ALA A 118 -9.32 6.87 6.63
N ALA A 119 -9.39 7.54 7.78
CA ALA A 119 -10.56 8.29 8.23
C ALA A 119 -10.96 9.36 7.19
N LEU A 120 -9.98 10.08 6.62
CA LEU A 120 -10.23 11.05 5.55
C LEU A 120 -10.88 10.40 4.32
N SER A 121 -10.33 9.28 3.83
CA SER A 121 -10.91 8.59 2.68
C SER A 121 -12.30 8.05 2.99
N ALA A 122 -12.48 7.41 4.14
CA ALA A 122 -13.79 6.94 4.60
C ALA A 122 -14.82 8.07 4.71
N ALA A 123 -14.40 9.28 5.11
CA ALA A 123 -15.27 10.44 5.19
C ALA A 123 -15.62 11.04 3.83
N LEU A 124 -14.74 10.97 2.84
CA LEU A 124 -14.92 11.65 1.55
C LEU A 124 -15.30 10.73 0.38
N ALA A 125 -15.19 9.41 0.55
CA ALA A 125 -15.63 8.44 -0.43
C ALA A 125 -17.14 8.59 -0.69
N SER A 126 -17.50 8.76 -1.95
CA SER A 126 -18.91 8.80 -2.35
C SER A 126 -19.54 7.41 -2.19
N ASN A 127 -20.87 7.32 -2.14
CA ASN A 127 -21.56 6.02 -2.03
C ASN A 127 -21.24 5.07 -3.21
N ARG A 128 -20.77 5.60 -4.35
CA ARG A 128 -20.33 4.80 -5.52
C ARG A 128 -18.90 4.30 -5.41
N GLN A 129 -18.10 4.93 -4.55
CA GLN A 129 -16.68 4.66 -4.32
C GLN A 129 -16.45 4.00 -2.95
N ALA A 130 -17.53 3.59 -2.29
CA ALA A 130 -17.52 2.86 -1.03
C ALA A 130 -18.20 1.52 -1.26
N LEU A 131 -17.45 0.42 -1.18
CA LEU A 131 -17.94 -0.94 -1.41
C LEU A 131 -17.75 -1.81 -0.18
N LEU A 132 -18.74 -2.64 0.13
CA LEU A 132 -18.61 -3.75 1.07
C LEU A 132 -18.92 -5.04 0.32
N ILE A 133 -17.97 -5.96 0.31
CA ILE A 133 -18.00 -7.19 -0.47
C ILE A 133 -17.89 -8.38 0.48
N ASP A 134 -18.90 -9.25 0.46
CA ASP A 134 -18.85 -10.55 1.11
C ASP A 134 -18.31 -11.59 0.14
N VAL A 135 -17.24 -12.27 0.54
CA VAL A 135 -16.62 -13.37 -0.20
C VAL A 135 -17.04 -14.68 0.45
N THR A 136 -18.13 -15.26 -0.03
CA THR A 136 -18.75 -16.45 0.59
C THR A 136 -18.25 -17.76 0.02
N GLU A 137 -17.62 -17.73 -1.16
CA GLU A 137 -17.03 -18.87 -1.85
C GLU A 137 -15.74 -18.40 -2.52
N SER A 138 -14.74 -19.29 -2.63
CA SER A 138 -13.50 -18.99 -3.36
C SER A 138 -13.82 -18.82 -4.85
N PRO A 139 -13.51 -17.67 -5.47
CA PRO A 139 -13.77 -17.45 -6.88
C PRO A 139 -12.94 -18.37 -7.77
N ASP A 140 -13.49 -18.77 -8.92
CA ASP A 140 -12.78 -19.57 -9.92
C ASP A 140 -11.68 -18.79 -10.65
N ALA A 141 -11.67 -17.46 -10.51
CA ALA A 141 -10.76 -16.53 -11.17
C ALA A 141 -10.31 -15.43 -10.18
N PRO A 142 -9.06 -14.96 -10.26
CA PRO A 142 -8.59 -13.85 -9.44
C PRO A 142 -9.40 -12.57 -9.69
N LEU A 143 -9.46 -11.74 -8.66
CA LEU A 143 -10.05 -10.41 -8.72
C LEU A 143 -8.99 -9.39 -9.11
N HIS A 144 -9.24 -8.53 -10.09
CA HIS A 144 -8.38 -7.41 -10.41
C HIS A 144 -9.09 -6.10 -10.09
N ILE A 145 -8.56 -5.34 -9.15
CA ILE A 145 -9.12 -4.05 -8.73
C ILE A 145 -8.28 -2.94 -9.35
N VAL A 146 -8.93 -2.08 -10.12
CA VAL A 146 -8.29 -0.98 -10.84
C VAL A 146 -8.67 0.35 -10.20
N PHE A 147 -7.69 1.02 -9.60
CA PHE A 147 -7.78 2.36 -9.05
C PHE A 147 -7.14 3.35 -10.04
N ASP A 148 -7.94 3.85 -10.99
CA ASP A 148 -7.49 4.72 -12.08
C ASP A 148 -8.33 5.99 -12.25
N ALA A 149 -8.92 6.47 -11.14
CA ALA A 149 -9.87 7.57 -11.12
C ALA A 149 -9.43 8.79 -11.94
N LYS A 150 -10.34 9.30 -12.79
CA LYS A 150 -10.10 10.41 -13.73
C LYS A 150 -10.39 11.81 -13.17
N THR A 151 -10.68 11.91 -11.88
CA THR A 151 -10.90 13.20 -11.19
C THR A 151 -9.61 13.68 -10.54
N ALA A 152 -9.42 14.99 -10.40
CA ALA A 152 -8.20 15.56 -9.80
C ALA A 152 -7.97 15.16 -8.32
N SER A 153 -9.04 14.85 -7.59
CA SER A 153 -9.00 14.33 -6.21
C SER A 153 -9.94 13.14 -6.03
N ALA A 154 -9.39 11.95 -5.74
CA ALA A 154 -10.13 10.70 -5.56
C ALA A 154 -10.04 10.17 -4.12
N PHE A 155 -11.18 9.70 -3.61
CA PHE A 155 -11.30 9.06 -2.30
C PHE A 155 -12.10 7.78 -2.48
N GLU A 156 -11.48 6.64 -2.21
CA GLU A 156 -12.03 5.33 -2.51
C GLU A 156 -11.89 4.42 -1.29
N ARG A 157 -12.96 3.65 -1.01
CA ARG A 157 -13.04 2.71 0.09
C ARG A 157 -13.60 1.37 -0.37
N ILE A 158 -12.92 0.28 -0.05
CA ILE A 158 -13.44 -1.07 -0.22
C ILE A 158 -13.26 -1.83 1.08
N SER A 159 -14.21 -2.68 1.42
CA SER A 159 -14.03 -3.68 2.45
C SER A 159 -14.47 -5.05 1.98
N PHE A 160 -13.67 -6.04 2.33
CA PHE A 160 -13.89 -7.45 2.09
C PHE A 160 -14.12 -8.16 3.41
N ARG A 161 -15.19 -8.96 3.48
CA ARG A 161 -15.38 -9.98 4.51
C ARG A 161 -15.20 -11.34 3.87
N ILE A 162 -14.08 -11.98 4.15
CA ILE A 162 -13.69 -13.28 3.60
C ILE A 162 -14.10 -14.35 4.61
N ARG A 163 -15.04 -15.22 4.20
CA ARG A 163 -15.65 -16.22 5.08
C ARG A 163 -14.69 -17.34 5.47
N GLU A 164 -15.03 -18.05 6.54
CA GLU A 164 -14.25 -19.18 7.06
C GLU A 164 -13.81 -20.15 5.94
N GLY A 165 -12.51 -20.43 5.88
CA GLY A 165 -11.91 -21.34 4.90
C GLY A 165 -11.91 -20.86 3.44
N VAL A 166 -12.39 -19.64 3.14
CA VAL A 166 -12.45 -19.09 1.78
C VAL A 166 -11.11 -18.46 1.40
N SER A 167 -10.71 -18.64 0.14
CA SER A 167 -9.51 -18.03 -0.43
C SER A 167 -9.87 -16.96 -1.46
N LEU A 168 -9.15 -15.83 -1.44
CA LEU A 168 -9.29 -14.76 -2.42
C LEU A 168 -7.90 -14.37 -2.95
N ASP A 169 -7.76 -14.35 -4.27
CA ASP A 169 -6.59 -13.79 -4.97
C ASP A 169 -6.96 -12.43 -5.58
N VAL A 170 -6.19 -11.40 -5.24
CA VAL A 170 -6.44 -10.01 -5.60
C VAL A 170 -5.21 -9.38 -6.23
N PHE A 171 -5.38 -8.91 -7.46
CA PHE A 171 -4.46 -7.99 -8.12
C PHE A 171 -4.97 -6.56 -7.91
N GLU A 172 -4.09 -5.65 -7.53
CA GLU A 172 -4.41 -4.24 -7.37
C GLU A 172 -3.55 -3.38 -8.29
N THR A 173 -4.20 -2.56 -9.10
CA THR A 173 -3.56 -1.54 -9.93
C THR A 173 -3.82 -0.18 -9.31
N HIS A 174 -2.75 0.52 -8.95
CA HIS A 174 -2.79 1.89 -8.44
C HIS A 174 -2.06 2.82 -9.41
N THR A 175 -2.78 3.30 -10.44
CA THR A 175 -2.22 4.22 -11.44
C THR A 175 -2.78 5.62 -11.35
N ARG A 176 -1.94 6.64 -11.58
CA ARG A 176 -2.39 8.03 -11.45
C ARG A 176 -1.70 8.98 -12.41
N ALA A 177 -2.55 9.71 -13.13
CA ALA A 177 -2.26 10.78 -14.08
C ALA A 177 -1.64 12.05 -13.46
N GLY A 178 -1.73 12.20 -12.15
CA GLY A 178 -1.48 13.46 -11.42
C GLY A 178 -2.52 13.65 -10.30
N GLY A 179 -2.45 14.77 -9.61
CA GLY A 179 -3.46 15.12 -8.60
C GLY A 179 -3.35 14.31 -7.28
N PHE A 180 -4.44 14.15 -6.55
CA PHE A 180 -4.47 13.47 -5.25
C PHE A 180 -5.36 12.23 -5.23
N SER A 181 -4.86 11.08 -4.80
CA SER A 181 -5.68 9.89 -4.53
C SER A 181 -5.45 9.37 -3.11
N ASN A 182 -6.53 8.94 -2.47
CA ASN A 182 -6.49 8.33 -1.15
C ASN A 182 -7.41 7.11 -1.12
N VAL A 183 -6.81 5.93 -1.08
CA VAL A 183 -7.48 4.63 -1.15
C VAL A 183 -7.37 3.94 0.20
N VAL A 184 -8.49 3.40 0.68
CA VAL A 184 -8.54 2.54 1.87
C VAL A 184 -9.18 1.21 1.51
N ILE A 185 -8.49 0.12 1.82
CA ILE A 185 -8.99 -1.23 1.63
C ILE A 185 -8.94 -1.96 2.97
N GLU A 186 -10.04 -2.59 3.35
CA GLU A 186 -10.13 -3.35 4.59
C GLU A 186 -10.43 -4.81 4.29
N TYR A 187 -9.63 -5.72 4.81
CA TYR A 187 -9.81 -7.16 4.66
C TYR A 187 -10.04 -7.79 6.03
N SER A 188 -11.23 -8.35 6.24
CA SER A 188 -11.54 -9.17 7.42
C SER A 188 -11.54 -10.63 7.01
N LEU A 189 -10.53 -11.38 7.44
CA LEU A 189 -10.37 -12.80 7.18
C LEU A 189 -10.86 -13.59 8.39
N GLU A 190 -11.95 -14.33 8.21
CA GLU A 190 -12.44 -15.29 9.21
C GLU A 190 -11.48 -16.48 9.35
N LYS A 191 -11.82 -17.41 10.25
CA LYS A 191 -10.96 -18.56 10.57
C LYS A 191 -10.52 -19.31 9.31
N GLY A 192 -9.22 -19.60 9.18
CA GLY A 192 -8.68 -20.39 8.06
C GLY A 192 -8.85 -19.76 6.67
N ALA A 193 -9.32 -18.53 6.57
CA ALA A 193 -9.44 -17.81 5.29
C ALA A 193 -8.05 -17.40 4.79
N ALA A 194 -7.89 -17.25 3.48
CA ALA A 194 -6.64 -16.87 2.85
C ALA A 194 -6.82 -15.71 1.87
N LEU A 195 -5.87 -14.76 1.89
CA LEU A 195 -5.80 -13.64 0.96
C LEU A 195 -4.42 -13.62 0.30
N SER A 196 -4.39 -13.67 -1.03
CA SER A 196 -3.23 -13.29 -1.83
C SER A 196 -3.48 -11.91 -2.42
N ARG A 197 -2.60 -10.95 -2.14
CA ARG A 197 -2.74 -9.54 -2.52
C ARG A 197 -1.49 -9.07 -3.24
N HIS A 198 -1.60 -8.84 -4.54
CA HIS A 198 -0.48 -8.45 -5.40
C HIS A 198 -0.70 -7.06 -5.99
N MET A 199 0.17 -6.11 -5.65
CA MET A 199 -0.01 -4.70 -5.97
C MET A 199 0.99 -4.23 -7.02
N TYR A 200 0.49 -3.39 -7.93
CA TYR A 200 1.26 -2.62 -8.88
C TYR A 200 0.97 -1.13 -8.68
N GLN A 201 1.98 -0.33 -8.39
CA GLN A 201 1.85 1.11 -8.19
C GLN A 201 2.76 1.90 -9.13
N ALA A 202 2.16 2.75 -9.97
CA ALA A 202 2.88 3.67 -10.86
C ALA A 202 2.10 4.98 -11.04
N ALA A 203 2.76 6.13 -10.96
CA ALA A 203 2.10 7.41 -11.13
C ALA A 203 3.01 8.44 -11.79
N ASN A 204 2.44 9.58 -12.18
CA ASN A 204 3.21 10.72 -12.65
C ASN A 204 3.87 11.47 -11.47
N VAL A 205 4.94 12.20 -11.77
CA VAL A 205 5.81 12.89 -10.78
C VAL A 205 5.09 13.98 -9.97
N ASP A 206 3.92 14.43 -10.41
CA ASP A 206 3.10 15.44 -9.75
C ASP A 206 1.94 14.84 -8.92
N ALA A 207 1.75 13.51 -8.97
CA ALA A 207 0.70 12.83 -8.21
C ALA A 207 1.07 12.66 -6.72
N VAL A 208 0.07 12.75 -5.87
CA VAL A 208 0.13 12.36 -4.46
C VAL A 208 -0.81 11.17 -4.26
N GLN A 209 -0.26 10.01 -3.89
CA GLN A 209 -1.02 8.78 -3.71
C GLN A 209 -0.87 8.25 -2.29
N LEU A 210 -2.00 7.99 -1.64
CA LEU A 210 -2.06 7.28 -0.36
C LEU A 210 -2.85 6.00 -0.57
N ILE A 211 -2.24 4.88 -0.20
CA ILE A 211 -2.85 3.55 -0.28
C ILE A 211 -2.75 2.96 1.12
N CYS A 212 -3.87 2.67 1.75
CA CYS A 212 -3.93 2.12 3.09
C CYS A 212 -4.70 0.81 3.08
N ALA A 213 -4.05 -0.28 3.49
CA ALA A 213 -4.70 -1.57 3.71
C ALA A 213 -4.78 -1.87 5.21
N ILE A 214 -5.95 -2.29 5.68
CA ILE A 214 -6.20 -2.76 7.04
C ILE A 214 -6.60 -4.22 6.95
N VAL A 215 -5.81 -5.12 7.52
CA VAL A 215 -6.02 -6.57 7.45
C VAL A 215 -6.23 -7.14 8.84
N HIS A 216 -7.36 -7.81 9.05
CA HIS A 216 -7.70 -8.52 10.27
C HIS A 216 -7.66 -10.02 10.02
N LEU A 217 -6.78 -10.72 10.74
CA LEU A 217 -6.56 -12.14 10.61
C LEU A 217 -7.11 -12.84 11.85
N GLU A 218 -8.21 -13.58 11.69
CA GLU A 218 -8.70 -14.49 12.73
C GLU A 218 -7.88 -15.80 12.73
N ALA A 219 -8.29 -16.81 13.50
CA ALA A 219 -7.45 -17.97 13.76
C ALA A 219 -7.10 -18.73 12.47
N GLU A 220 -5.84 -19.15 12.32
CA GLU A 220 -5.34 -19.89 11.15
C GLU A 220 -5.49 -19.15 9.80
N ALA A 221 -5.85 -17.87 9.80
CA ALA A 221 -5.99 -17.06 8.58
C ALA A 221 -4.62 -16.68 8.00
N LYS A 222 -4.55 -16.51 6.68
CA LYS A 222 -3.30 -16.32 5.95
C LYS A 222 -3.34 -15.08 5.05
N LEU A 223 -2.31 -14.26 5.14
CA LEU A 223 -2.04 -13.16 4.21
C LEU A 223 -0.74 -13.44 3.44
N GLU A 224 -0.83 -13.39 2.12
CA GLU A 224 0.30 -13.29 1.21
C GLU A 224 0.19 -11.94 0.50
N GLN A 225 1.19 -11.07 0.66
CA GLN A 225 1.21 -9.76 0.02
C GLN A 225 2.49 -9.57 -0.79
N SER A 226 2.37 -8.99 -1.97
CA SER A 226 3.49 -8.55 -2.79
C SER A 226 3.20 -7.19 -3.41
N CYS A 227 4.21 -6.33 -3.54
CA CYS A 227 4.05 -5.03 -4.16
C CYS A 227 5.24 -4.70 -5.06
N LEU A 228 5.00 -4.17 -6.25
CA LEU A 228 6.00 -3.45 -7.05
C LEU A 228 5.58 -1.98 -7.15
N GLY A 229 6.42 -1.06 -6.68
CA GLY A 229 6.13 0.37 -6.64
C GLY A 229 7.19 1.24 -7.32
N PHE A 230 6.74 2.27 -8.03
CA PHE A 230 7.60 3.25 -8.73
C PHE A 230 7.56 4.66 -8.11
N GLY A 231 6.69 4.88 -7.12
CA GLY A 231 6.54 6.16 -6.42
C GLY A 231 5.65 7.17 -7.15
N ALA A 232 5.60 8.38 -6.61
CA ALA A 232 4.95 9.57 -7.17
C ALA A 232 5.65 10.83 -6.61
N LYS A 233 5.09 12.04 -6.73
CA LYS A 233 5.57 13.19 -5.93
C LYS A 233 5.68 12.85 -4.45
N LEU A 234 4.66 12.13 -3.98
CA LEU A 234 4.59 11.45 -2.70
C LEU A 234 3.66 10.25 -2.87
N CYS A 235 4.21 9.04 -2.86
CA CYS A 235 3.43 7.82 -2.73
C CYS A 235 3.69 7.21 -1.36
N ARG A 236 2.62 6.91 -0.61
CA ARG A 236 2.71 6.12 0.62
C ARG A 236 1.75 4.94 0.56
N ASN A 237 2.32 3.74 0.64
CA ASN A 237 1.60 2.48 0.77
C ASN A 237 1.76 1.99 2.22
N GLU A 238 0.67 2.02 2.98
CA GLU A 238 0.61 1.62 4.38
C GLU A 238 -0.21 0.34 4.52
N THR A 239 0.38 -0.73 5.06
CA THR A 239 -0.33 -1.98 5.38
C THR A 239 -0.34 -2.21 6.89
N ARG A 240 -1.53 -2.31 7.47
CA ARG A 240 -1.71 -2.62 8.89
C ARG A 240 -2.32 -4.00 9.07
N VAL A 241 -1.58 -4.90 9.71
CA VAL A 241 -2.02 -6.28 9.95
C VAL A 241 -2.28 -6.49 11.43
N PHE A 242 -3.41 -7.11 11.75
CA PHE A 242 -3.80 -7.45 13.11
C PHE A 242 -4.06 -8.95 13.20
N HIS A 243 -3.13 -9.68 13.84
CA HIS A 243 -3.32 -11.07 14.22
C HIS A 243 -4.25 -11.14 15.43
N ARG A 244 -5.54 -11.39 15.18
CA ARG A 244 -6.63 -11.42 16.18
C ARG A 244 -6.98 -12.82 16.65
N GLY A 245 -6.64 -13.85 15.85
CA GLY A 245 -6.71 -15.26 16.22
C GLY A 245 -5.34 -15.92 16.31
N GLU A 246 -5.28 -17.09 16.93
CA GLU A 246 -4.06 -17.90 17.07
C GLU A 246 -3.72 -18.59 15.75
N GLY A 247 -2.43 -18.88 15.51
CA GLY A 247 -2.02 -19.65 14.33
C GLY A 247 -2.10 -18.91 12.99
N ALA A 248 -2.41 -17.61 13.00
CA ALA A 248 -2.49 -16.80 11.77
C ALA A 248 -1.09 -16.46 11.23
N SER A 249 -0.96 -16.34 9.91
CA SER A 249 0.30 -16.04 9.24
C SER A 249 0.21 -14.86 8.26
N ALA A 250 1.28 -14.09 8.13
CA ALA A 250 1.39 -12.99 7.18
C ALA A 250 2.77 -12.94 6.52
N ASN A 251 2.83 -13.09 5.20
CA ASN A 251 4.01 -12.83 4.39
C ASN A 251 3.78 -11.53 3.60
N MET A 252 4.67 -10.55 3.74
CA MET A 252 4.50 -9.21 3.15
C MET A 252 5.77 -8.76 2.44
N ASN A 253 5.84 -9.04 1.15
CA ASN A 253 7.00 -8.68 0.36
C ASN A 253 6.75 -7.44 -0.50
N ALA A 254 7.81 -6.70 -0.80
CA ALA A 254 7.73 -5.57 -1.71
C ALA A 254 9.06 -5.27 -2.40
N ALA A 255 8.95 -4.85 -3.66
CA ALA A 255 10.02 -4.27 -4.43
C ALA A 255 9.68 -2.81 -4.77
N TYR A 256 10.68 -1.93 -4.80
CA TYR A 256 10.50 -0.57 -5.31
C TYR A 256 11.69 -0.09 -6.15
N LEU A 257 11.38 0.73 -7.16
CA LEU A 257 12.34 1.36 -8.06
C LEU A 257 12.02 2.85 -8.17
N VAL A 258 12.94 3.70 -7.71
CA VAL A 258 12.68 5.14 -7.58
C VAL A 258 13.82 5.94 -8.18
N GLY A 259 13.50 7.03 -8.89
CA GLY A 259 14.47 7.97 -9.44
C GLY A 259 14.03 9.42 -9.27
N ASP A 260 14.64 10.33 -10.02
CA ASP A 260 14.47 11.78 -9.84
C ASP A 260 13.01 12.25 -9.76
N GLY A 261 12.73 13.06 -8.74
CA GLY A 261 11.40 13.61 -8.46
C GLY A 261 10.41 12.65 -7.81
N PHE A 262 10.72 11.35 -7.73
CA PHE A 262 9.84 10.34 -7.15
C PHE A 262 10.15 10.06 -5.68
N HIS A 263 9.08 9.83 -4.93
CA HIS A 263 9.06 9.43 -3.53
C HIS A 263 8.19 8.18 -3.37
N ASN A 264 8.75 7.13 -2.77
CA ASN A 264 8.03 5.91 -2.42
C ASN A 264 8.20 5.61 -0.92
N ASP A 265 7.09 5.49 -0.20
CA ASP A 265 7.05 5.15 1.22
C ASP A 265 6.27 3.86 1.42
N LEU A 266 6.97 2.82 1.85
CA LEU A 266 6.40 1.55 2.27
C LEU A 266 6.36 1.52 3.79
N THR A 267 5.16 1.67 4.34
CA THR A 267 4.93 1.57 5.78
C THR A 267 4.16 0.29 6.11
N SER A 268 4.57 -0.38 7.19
CA SER A 268 3.85 -1.52 7.74
C SER A 268 3.74 -1.43 9.27
N LEU A 269 2.59 -1.83 9.79
CA LEU A 269 2.35 -2.00 11.21
C LEU A 269 1.69 -3.35 11.43
N VAL A 270 2.38 -4.26 12.11
CA VAL A 270 1.86 -5.58 12.44
C VAL A 270 1.65 -5.66 13.95
N ARG A 271 0.46 -6.06 14.36
CA ARG A 271 0.12 -6.28 15.77
C ARG A 271 -0.23 -7.76 15.99
N HIS A 272 0.66 -8.44 16.70
CA HIS A 272 0.44 -9.78 17.25
C HIS A 272 -0.34 -9.65 18.55
N SER A 273 -1.67 -9.87 18.49
CA SER A 273 -2.54 -9.84 19.68
C SER A 273 -2.75 -11.24 20.28
N LYS A 274 -2.46 -12.28 19.50
CA LYS A 274 -2.56 -13.70 19.85
C LYS A 274 -1.26 -14.43 19.54
N GLY A 275 -1.08 -15.59 20.17
CA GLY A 275 0.13 -16.39 20.07
C GLY A 275 0.13 -17.37 18.90
N GLY A 276 1.30 -17.98 18.65
CA GLY A 276 1.49 -18.95 17.57
C GLY A 276 1.34 -18.36 16.18
N CYS A 277 1.57 -17.05 16.02
CA CYS A 277 1.43 -16.34 14.76
C CYS A 277 2.78 -16.06 14.13
N ASP A 278 2.84 -16.20 12.81
CA ASP A 278 4.04 -16.02 12.01
C ASP A 278 3.93 -14.76 11.14
N THR A 279 4.98 -13.95 11.08
CA THR A 279 5.07 -12.82 10.14
C THR A 279 6.42 -12.77 9.47
N GLU A 280 6.46 -12.75 8.14
CA GLU A 280 7.68 -12.49 7.37
C GLU A 280 7.47 -11.25 6.50
N GLN A 281 8.49 -10.39 6.41
CA GLN A 281 8.46 -9.20 5.56
C GLN A 281 9.82 -8.99 4.91
N LEU A 282 9.88 -9.11 3.58
CA LEU A 282 11.06 -8.78 2.78
C LEU A 282 10.78 -7.59 1.86
N VAL A 283 11.50 -6.49 2.07
CA VAL A 283 11.45 -5.32 1.20
C VAL A 283 12.81 -5.11 0.51
N LYS A 284 12.79 -5.04 -0.82
CA LYS A 284 13.97 -4.78 -1.66
C LYS A 284 13.77 -3.48 -2.45
N GLY A 285 14.79 -2.64 -2.49
CA GLY A 285 14.71 -1.34 -3.17
C GLY A 285 15.89 -1.04 -4.07
N ALA A 286 15.68 -0.31 -5.17
CA ALA A 286 16.77 0.35 -5.88
C ALA A 286 16.43 1.81 -6.17
N ILE A 287 17.40 2.70 -5.91
CA ILE A 287 17.19 4.15 -5.92
C ILE A 287 18.26 4.81 -6.79
N MET A 288 17.82 5.64 -7.74
CA MET A 288 18.68 6.46 -8.61
C MET A 288 18.78 7.90 -8.09
N ASP A 289 19.59 8.71 -8.77
CA ASP A 289 19.76 10.13 -8.43
C ASP A 289 18.41 10.87 -8.33
N GLY A 290 18.26 11.70 -7.30
CA GLY A 290 17.04 12.48 -7.02
C GLY A 290 15.85 11.68 -6.47
N GLY A 291 15.95 10.36 -6.38
CA GLY A 291 14.90 9.50 -5.83
C GLY A 291 14.91 9.41 -4.30
N ARG A 292 13.72 9.32 -3.71
CA ARG A 292 13.53 9.17 -2.26
C ARG A 292 12.72 7.93 -1.92
N ALA A 293 13.28 7.08 -1.07
CA ALA A 293 12.60 5.91 -0.54
C ALA A 293 12.50 5.94 0.98
N VAL A 294 11.38 5.45 1.50
CA VAL A 294 11.12 5.31 2.92
C VAL A 294 10.62 3.89 3.18
N PHE A 295 11.27 3.20 4.12
CA PHE A 295 10.77 1.96 4.69
C PHE A 295 10.52 2.17 6.19
N GLN A 296 9.29 1.94 6.64
CA GLN A 296 8.94 1.98 8.05
C GLN A 296 8.20 0.69 8.40
N GLY A 297 8.80 -0.15 9.24
CA GLY A 297 8.17 -1.38 9.69
C GLY A 297 8.08 -1.40 11.20
N LYS A 298 6.90 -1.67 11.74
CA LYS A 298 6.72 -1.81 13.19
C LYS A 298 5.97 -3.09 13.54
N PHE A 299 6.64 -4.01 14.22
CA PHE A 299 5.99 -5.19 14.78
C PHE A 299 5.79 -5.00 16.29
N TYR A 300 4.54 -5.11 16.71
CA TYR A 300 4.14 -5.10 18.12
C TYR A 300 3.70 -6.50 18.53
N VAL A 301 4.31 -7.05 19.57
CA VAL A 301 3.97 -8.36 20.13
C VAL A 301 3.42 -8.19 21.53
N ALA A 302 2.10 -8.42 21.68
CA ALA A 302 1.42 -8.29 22.97
C ALA A 302 1.94 -9.32 23.97
N LYS A 303 1.81 -9.04 25.27
CA LYS A 303 2.28 -9.92 26.36
C LYS A 303 1.76 -11.37 26.27
N ASN A 304 0.56 -11.58 25.75
CA ASN A 304 -0.04 -12.90 25.63
C ASN A 304 0.19 -13.57 24.26
N ALA A 305 0.89 -12.90 23.34
CA ALA A 305 1.22 -13.42 22.02
C ALA A 305 2.51 -14.26 22.07
N GLN A 306 2.47 -15.33 22.87
CA GLN A 306 3.58 -16.28 23.01
C GLN A 306 3.70 -17.13 21.74
N LYS A 307 4.89 -17.68 21.49
CA LYS A 307 5.24 -18.45 20.30
C LYS A 307 5.04 -17.68 18.99
N THR A 308 5.21 -16.37 19.02
CA THR A 308 5.26 -15.56 17.80
C THR A 308 6.63 -15.72 17.15
N ALA A 309 6.64 -16.01 15.85
CA ALA A 309 7.80 -15.86 14.99
C ALA A 309 7.60 -14.65 14.07
N ALA A 310 8.54 -13.70 14.06
CA ALA A 310 8.42 -12.51 13.23
C ALA A 310 9.77 -12.04 12.68
N GLU A 311 9.90 -12.00 11.36
CA GLU A 311 11.10 -11.52 10.68
C GLU A 311 10.79 -10.34 9.76
N MET A 312 11.63 -9.30 9.84
CA MET A 312 11.53 -8.10 9.00
C MET A 312 12.88 -7.80 8.36
N SER A 313 12.96 -7.75 7.04
CA SER A 313 14.19 -7.48 6.30
C SER A 313 13.96 -6.39 5.26
N HIS A 314 14.77 -5.35 5.31
CA HIS A 314 14.81 -4.31 4.29
C HIS A 314 16.22 -4.19 3.70
N ASN A 315 16.33 -4.26 2.37
CA ASN A 315 17.61 -4.18 1.67
C ASN A 315 17.47 -3.22 0.50
N ALA A 316 18.31 -2.19 0.43
CA ALA A 316 18.24 -1.21 -0.64
C ALA A 316 19.59 -0.98 -1.34
N LEU A 317 19.54 -0.80 -2.65
CA LEU A 317 20.65 -0.38 -3.49
C LEU A 317 20.53 1.11 -3.82
N ILE A 318 21.55 1.88 -3.46
CA ILE A 318 21.76 3.24 -3.97
C ILE A 318 22.59 3.09 -5.25
N LEU A 319 21.94 3.29 -6.40
CA LEU A 319 22.55 3.08 -7.71
C LEU A 319 23.42 4.26 -8.14
N GLU A 320 23.12 5.46 -7.62
CA GLU A 320 23.79 6.73 -7.94
C GLU A 320 23.81 7.66 -6.71
N ASN A 321 24.77 8.58 -6.66
CA ASN A 321 25.13 9.31 -5.43
C ASN A 321 24.03 10.20 -4.80
N GLY A 322 22.98 10.59 -5.52
CA GLY A 322 21.90 11.42 -4.97
C GLY A 322 20.59 10.69 -4.69
N GLY A 323 20.61 9.36 -4.64
CA GLY A 323 19.49 8.59 -4.09
C GLY A 323 19.44 8.64 -2.56
N GLU A 324 18.24 8.73 -1.99
CA GLU A 324 18.03 8.77 -0.53
C GLU A 324 17.14 7.60 -0.07
N VAL A 325 17.57 6.91 0.99
CA VAL A 325 16.82 5.82 1.62
C VAL A 325 16.73 6.06 3.12
N ASN A 326 15.52 6.17 3.65
CA ASN A 326 15.25 6.26 5.08
C ASN A 326 14.57 4.98 5.56
N ALA A 327 15.23 4.21 6.40
CA ALA A 327 14.68 2.98 6.96
C ALA A 327 14.50 3.09 8.48
N LYS A 328 13.34 2.66 8.98
CA LYS A 328 13.00 2.62 10.41
C LYS A 328 12.28 1.29 10.75
N PRO A 329 13.02 0.18 10.92
CA PRO A 329 12.45 -1.05 11.46
C PRO A 329 12.36 -0.99 12.98
N GLU A 330 11.22 -1.38 13.56
CA GLU A 330 10.90 -1.25 14.98
C GLU A 330 10.25 -2.53 15.51
N LEU A 331 10.70 -2.99 16.68
CA LEU A 331 10.11 -4.12 17.39
C LEU A 331 9.69 -3.66 18.80
N GLU A 332 8.42 -3.89 19.16
CA GLU A 332 7.89 -3.67 20.50
C GLU A 332 7.36 -5.00 21.05
N ILE A 333 8.23 -5.72 21.77
CA ILE A 333 7.97 -7.10 22.20
C ILE A 333 7.72 -7.14 23.71
N TYR A 334 6.55 -7.64 24.09
CA TYR A 334 6.14 -7.80 25.49
C TYR A 334 5.93 -9.27 25.89
N ALA A 335 6.11 -10.21 24.97
CA ALA A 335 6.08 -11.66 25.20
C ALA A 335 7.50 -12.22 25.34
N ASP A 336 7.64 -13.29 26.13
CA ASP A 336 8.95 -13.85 26.50
C ASP A 336 9.36 -15.00 25.56
N ASP A 337 8.43 -15.89 25.21
CA ASP A 337 8.64 -17.06 24.37
C ASP A 337 8.38 -16.68 22.90
N VAL A 338 9.29 -15.98 22.25
CA VAL A 338 9.15 -15.52 20.85
C VAL A 338 10.48 -15.55 20.09
N GLU A 339 10.38 -15.64 18.77
CA GLU A 339 11.51 -15.47 17.85
C GLU A 339 11.23 -14.24 16.99
N CYS A 340 11.91 -13.13 17.25
CA CYS A 340 11.71 -11.90 16.50
C CYS A 340 13.04 -11.31 16.05
N ALA A 341 13.14 -11.02 14.76
CA ALA A 341 14.34 -10.43 14.16
C ALA A 341 13.97 -9.30 13.21
N HIS A 342 14.88 -8.34 13.10
CA HIS A 342 14.82 -7.35 12.02
C HIS A 342 16.21 -7.06 11.44
N GLY A 343 16.24 -6.72 10.17
CA GLY A 343 17.45 -6.42 9.41
C GLY A 343 17.22 -5.25 8.47
N ASN A 344 18.24 -4.39 8.36
CA ASN A 344 18.25 -3.31 7.39
C ASN A 344 19.64 -3.16 6.77
N THR A 345 19.74 -3.25 5.45
CA THR A 345 20.96 -2.97 4.70
C THR A 345 20.71 -1.91 3.64
N VAL A 346 21.69 -1.02 3.45
CA VAL A 346 21.71 -0.05 2.36
C VAL A 346 23.13 -0.03 1.82
N GLY A 347 23.30 -0.23 0.52
CA GLY A 347 24.61 -0.33 -0.11
C GLY A 347 24.59 0.02 -1.58
N ALA A 348 25.74 -0.08 -2.23
CA ALA A 348 25.88 0.02 -3.67
C ALA A 348 25.84 -1.38 -4.31
N LEU A 349 25.79 -1.43 -5.64
CA LEU A 349 26.05 -2.66 -6.38
C LEU A 349 27.46 -3.19 -6.10
N ASP A 350 27.61 -4.50 -6.11
CA ASP A 350 28.92 -5.16 -5.97
C ASP A 350 29.77 -4.95 -7.23
N ASP A 351 30.87 -4.21 -7.08
CA ASP A 351 31.80 -3.88 -8.14
C ASP A 351 32.50 -5.12 -8.72
N ASP A 352 32.73 -6.17 -7.92
CA ASP A 352 33.35 -7.42 -8.38
C ASP A 352 32.36 -8.21 -9.25
N ALA A 353 31.09 -8.28 -8.85
CA ALA A 353 30.02 -8.88 -9.65
C ALA A 353 29.83 -8.12 -10.98
N LEU A 354 29.84 -6.78 -10.94
CA LEU A 354 29.75 -5.93 -12.12
C LEU A 354 30.95 -6.14 -13.06
N PHE A 355 32.16 -6.17 -12.51
CA PHE A 355 33.38 -6.44 -13.28
C PHE A 355 33.34 -7.81 -13.95
N TYR A 356 32.93 -8.85 -13.23
CA TYR A 356 32.86 -10.22 -13.71
C TYR A 356 31.86 -10.42 -14.87
N ILE A 357 30.69 -9.79 -14.80
CA ILE A 357 29.69 -9.84 -15.89
C ILE A 357 30.19 -9.07 -17.11
N ARG A 358 30.83 -7.91 -16.91
CA ARG A 358 31.40 -7.12 -18.01
C ARG A 358 32.54 -7.84 -18.74
N GLN A 359 33.34 -8.66 -18.06
CA GLN A 359 34.36 -9.50 -18.69
C GLN A 359 33.78 -10.51 -19.70
N ARG A 360 32.49 -10.84 -19.60
CA ARG A 360 31.78 -11.72 -20.55
C ARG A 360 31.20 -10.98 -21.75
N GLY A 361 31.51 -9.69 -21.89
CA GLY A 361 31.07 -8.87 -23.01
C GLY A 361 29.73 -8.15 -22.78
N VAL A 362 29.13 -8.26 -21.58
CA VAL A 362 27.89 -7.55 -21.26
C VAL A 362 28.20 -6.05 -21.03
N PRO A 363 27.55 -5.12 -21.74
CA PRO A 363 27.73 -3.68 -21.54
C PRO A 363 27.44 -3.24 -20.10
N ALA A 364 28.11 -2.20 -19.64
CA ALA A 364 28.01 -1.76 -18.24
C ALA A 364 26.57 -1.42 -17.78
N LYS A 365 25.78 -0.78 -18.66
CA LYS A 365 24.38 -0.44 -18.38
C LYS A 365 23.51 -1.68 -18.21
N GLU A 366 23.64 -2.62 -19.13
CA GLU A 366 22.93 -3.91 -19.10
C GLU A 366 23.34 -4.76 -17.89
N ALA A 367 24.63 -4.78 -17.54
CA ALA A 367 25.13 -5.48 -16.37
C ALA A 367 24.57 -4.90 -15.06
N ARG A 368 24.50 -3.56 -14.92
CA ARG A 368 23.88 -2.90 -13.77
C ARG A 368 22.39 -3.21 -13.68
N ALA A 369 21.67 -3.15 -14.81
CA ALA A 369 20.24 -3.46 -14.87
C ALA A 369 19.98 -4.92 -14.47
N LEU A 370 20.75 -5.87 -15.00
CA LEU A 370 20.63 -7.30 -14.70
C LEU A 370 20.87 -7.60 -13.22
N LEU A 371 21.94 -7.06 -12.63
CA LEU A 371 22.25 -7.27 -11.20
C LEU A 371 21.18 -6.65 -10.29
N THR A 372 20.69 -5.46 -10.67
CA THR A 372 19.64 -4.77 -9.91
C THR A 372 18.31 -5.53 -10.01
N GLU A 373 17.94 -6.00 -11.20
CA GLU A 373 16.75 -6.84 -11.42
C GLU A 373 16.83 -8.12 -10.57
N ALA A 374 17.96 -8.84 -10.61
CA ALA A 374 18.16 -10.05 -9.82
C ALA A 374 18.01 -9.79 -8.32
N PHE A 375 18.53 -8.65 -7.83
CA PHE A 375 18.39 -8.24 -6.44
C PHE A 375 16.92 -8.02 -6.03
N ILE A 376 16.15 -7.26 -6.80
CA ILE A 376 14.75 -6.97 -6.44
C ILE A 376 13.80 -8.15 -6.69
N ALA A 377 14.13 -9.05 -7.61
CA ALA A 377 13.30 -10.21 -7.96
C ALA A 377 13.10 -11.17 -6.79
N GLU A 378 14.04 -11.22 -5.84
CA GLU A 378 13.92 -12.00 -4.59
C GLU A 378 12.66 -11.64 -3.80
N ALA A 379 12.33 -10.34 -3.69
CA ALA A 379 11.11 -9.89 -3.02
C ALA A 379 9.82 -10.20 -3.82
N LEU A 380 9.95 -10.66 -5.06
CA LEU A 380 8.84 -11.03 -5.92
C LEU A 380 8.68 -12.54 -6.07
N GLU A 381 9.53 -13.36 -5.45
CA GLU A 381 9.49 -14.82 -5.61
C GLU A 381 8.18 -15.45 -5.12
N ALA A 382 7.54 -14.88 -4.09
CA ALA A 382 6.25 -15.35 -3.58
C ALA A 382 5.07 -15.08 -4.53
N VAL A 383 5.24 -14.20 -5.53
CA VAL A 383 4.20 -13.90 -6.52
C VAL A 383 4.00 -15.11 -7.44
N PRO A 384 2.74 -15.46 -7.80
CA PRO A 384 2.47 -16.49 -8.80
C PRO A 384 3.21 -16.22 -10.12
N ASN A 385 3.66 -17.29 -10.78
CA ASN A 385 4.67 -17.20 -11.83
C ASN A 385 4.32 -16.22 -12.97
N ALA A 386 3.08 -16.23 -13.46
CA ALA A 386 2.69 -15.37 -14.57
C ALA A 386 2.81 -13.88 -14.21
N GLN A 387 2.39 -13.51 -13.01
CA GLN A 387 2.39 -12.13 -12.53
C GLN A 387 3.77 -11.70 -12.05
N ARG A 388 4.56 -12.63 -11.51
CA ARG A 388 5.97 -12.42 -11.20
C ARG A 388 6.76 -12.03 -12.44
N GLU A 389 6.59 -12.73 -13.56
CA GLU A 389 7.28 -12.38 -14.80
C GLU A 389 6.84 -11.01 -15.35
N ILE A 390 5.54 -10.69 -15.27
CA ILE A 390 5.03 -9.35 -15.63
C ILE A 390 5.71 -8.25 -14.79
N MET A 391 5.79 -8.44 -13.47
CA MET A 391 6.45 -7.48 -12.57
C MET A 391 7.96 -7.35 -12.87
N LYS A 392 8.65 -8.48 -13.14
CA LYS A 392 10.07 -8.48 -13.49
C LYS A 392 10.34 -7.79 -14.82
N ASP A 393 9.49 -8.00 -15.83
CA ASP A 393 9.63 -7.35 -17.13
C ASP A 393 9.42 -5.82 -17.04
N GLU A 394 8.48 -5.37 -16.19
CA GLU A 394 8.31 -3.94 -15.93
C GLU A 394 9.54 -3.36 -15.22
N ALA A 395 10.05 -4.04 -14.19
CA ALA A 395 11.25 -3.63 -13.49
C ALA A 395 12.47 -3.55 -14.42
N ARG A 396 12.66 -4.56 -15.28
CA ARG A 396 13.71 -4.58 -16.30
C ARG A 396 13.56 -3.43 -17.28
N SER A 397 12.34 -3.14 -17.74
CA SER A 397 12.04 -2.03 -18.64
C SER A 397 12.38 -0.68 -18.00
N TRP A 398 12.02 -0.49 -16.73
CA TRP A 398 12.36 0.71 -15.97
C TRP A 398 13.87 0.91 -15.82
N LEU A 399 14.60 -0.16 -15.47
CA LEU A 399 16.05 -0.15 -15.26
C LEU A 399 16.80 0.12 -16.56
N THR A 400 16.43 -0.57 -17.65
CA THR A 400 17.10 -0.44 -18.96
C THR A 400 16.89 0.96 -19.56
N ALA A 401 15.76 1.59 -19.28
CA ALA A 401 15.47 2.94 -19.77
C ALA A 401 16.29 4.04 -19.07
N ARG A 402 16.87 3.77 -17.89
CA ARG A 402 17.48 4.80 -17.03
C ARG A 402 18.95 4.59 -16.72
N LEU A 403 19.42 3.34 -16.64
CA LEU A 403 20.84 3.01 -16.46
C LEU A 403 21.61 3.16 -17.76
#